data_AF-A0A8H7B7E9-F1
#
_entry.id   AF-A0A8H7B7E9-F1
#
_cell.length_a   1.000
_cell.length_b   1.000
_cell.length_c   1.000
_cell.angle_alpha   90.00
_cell.angle_beta   90.00
_cell.angle_gamma   90.00
#
_symmetry.space_group_name_H-M   'P 1'
#
loop_
_entity.id
_entity.type
_entity.pdbx_description
1 polymer ?
#
loop_
_entity_poly.entity_id
_entity_poly.type
_entity_poly.pdbx_seq_one_letter_code
_entity_poly.pdbx_strand_id
1 'polypeptide(L)' 'MSNTAAACLVTQLVPILINPSNANLGAKAAYVFFAPSVPLSIYMYFCFPQMKGRSYLELKKRFQEL' A
#
# COMPACT_ATOMS: atom_id res chain seq x y z
N MET A 1 6.57 -15.00 -0.19
CA MET A 1 6.87 -14.84 -1.63
C MET A 1 6.43 -13.48 -2.18
N SER A 2 5.20 -13.01 -1.94
CA SER A 2 4.70 -11.73 -2.48
C SER A 2 5.44 -10.48 -1.93
N ASN A 3 5.69 -10.41 -0.62
CA ASN A 3 6.30 -9.23 0.00
C ASN A 3 7.75 -8.98 -0.46
N THR A 4 8.48 -10.05 -0.77
CA THR A 4 9.86 -9.99 -1.28
C THR A 4 9.90 -9.44 -2.71
N ALA A 5 8.94 -9.81 -3.56
CA ALA A 5 8.86 -9.32 -4.93
C ALA A 5 8.56 -7.81 -4.98
N ALA A 6 7.63 -7.34 -4.14
CA ALA A 6 7.31 -5.92 -4.03
C ALA A 6 8.53 -5.11 -3.54
N ALA A 7 9.26 -5.62 -2.54
CA ALA A 7 10.47 -4.97 -2.04
C ALA A 7 11.56 -4.85 -3.12
N CYS A 8 11.81 -5.91 -3.89
CA CYS A 8 12.78 -5.87 -4.99
C CYS A 8 12.41 -4.87 -6.08
N LEU A 9 11.12 -4.78 -6.45
CA LEU A 9 10.67 -3.81 -7.44
C LEU A 9 10.91 -2.36 -6.96
N VAL A 10 10.59 -2.06 -5.71
CA VAL A 10 10.78 -0.70 -5.16
C VAL A 10 12.27 -0.34 -5.11
N THR A 11 13.14 -1.24 -4.64
CA THR A 11 14.57 -0.94 -4.51
C THR A 11 15.28 -0.74 -5.86
N GLN A 12 14.80 -1.38 -6.93
CA GLN A 12 15.33 -1.19 -8.28
C GLN A 12 14.78 0.05 -8.99
N LEU A 13 13.53 0.44 -8.74
CA LEU A 13 12.88 1.57 -9.41
C LEU A 13 13.27 2.93 -8.84
N VAL A 14 13.49 3.03 -7.52
CA VAL A 14 13.90 4.27 -6.84
C VAL A 14 15.12 4.95 -7.46
N PRO A 15 16.26 4.27 -7.74
CA PRO A 15 17.42 4.93 -8.35
C PRO A 15 17.16 5.43 -9.78
N ILE A 16 16.31 4.76 -10.55
CA ILE A 16 15.93 5.16 -11.92
C ILE A 16 15.06 6.43 -11.89
N LEU A 17 14.15 6.52 -10.91
CA LEU A 17 13.25 7.66 -10.74
C LEU A 17 13.96 8.96 -10.31
N ILE A 18 15.03 8.83 -9.53
CA ILE A 18 15.75 9.97 -8.94
C ILE A 18 16.89 10.45 -9.87
N ASN A 19 17.51 9.56 -10.64
CA ASN A 19 18.68 9.91 -11.43
C ASN A 19 18.34 10.93 -12.55
N PRO A 20 19.11 12.04 -12.67
CA PRO A 20 18.86 13.10 -13.65
C PRO A 20 19.02 12.67 -15.12
N SER A 21 19.75 11.57 -15.39
CA SER A 21 19.91 10.99 -16.74
C SER A 21 18.68 10.21 -17.21
N ASN A 22 17.80 9.82 -16.29
CA ASN A 22 16.63 9.00 -16.59
C ASN A 22 15.33 9.82 -16.41
N ALA A 23 14.55 9.52 -15.37
CA ALA A 23 13.25 10.16 -15.16
C ALA A 23 13.33 11.54 -14.48
N ASN A 24 14.46 11.85 -13.82
CA ASN A 24 14.73 13.13 -13.15
C ASN A 24 13.55 13.66 -12.30
N LEU A 25 12.81 12.78 -11.64
CA LEU A 25 11.63 13.18 -10.86
C LEU A 25 12.04 13.75 -9.49
N GLY A 26 13.26 13.47 -9.03
CA GLY A 26 13.77 13.94 -7.74
C GLY A 26 12.76 13.71 -6.61
N ALA A 27 12.40 14.77 -5.88
CA ALA A 27 11.41 14.72 -4.81
C ALA A 27 9.98 14.35 -5.27
N LYS A 28 9.64 14.54 -6.56
CA LYS A 28 8.33 14.16 -7.09
C LYS A 28 8.14 12.64 -7.18
N ALA A 29 9.20 11.83 -7.06
CA ALA A 29 9.09 10.38 -6.95
C ALA A 29 8.24 9.94 -5.73
N ALA A 30 8.15 10.76 -4.68
CA ALA A 30 7.28 10.51 -3.54
C ALA A 30 5.79 10.41 -3.94
N TYR A 31 5.35 11.16 -4.97
CA TYR A 31 3.98 11.07 -5.46
C TYR A 31 3.67 9.72 -6.12
N VAL A 32 4.66 9.06 -6.71
CA VAL A 32 4.48 7.73 -7.35
C VAL A 32 4.14 6.66 -6.32
N PHE A 33 4.71 6.74 -5.12
CA PHE A 33 4.43 5.80 -4.02
C PHE A 33 3.23 6.23 -3.18
N PHE A 34 3.02 7.54 -3.02
CA PHE A 34 1.90 8.06 -2.24
C PHE A 34 0.56 7.92 -2.98
N ALA A 35 0.53 8.14 -4.30
CA ALA A 35 -0.70 8.09 -5.11
C ALA A 35 -1.46 6.75 -5.03
N PRO A 36 -0.83 5.56 -5.12
CA PRO A 36 -1.53 4.30 -4.92
C PRO A 36 -1.77 3.95 -3.43
N SER A 37 -0.96 4.49 -2.52
CA SER A 37 -1.10 4.23 -1.07
C SER A 37 -2.38 4.85 -0.50
N VAL A 38 -2.73 6.07 -0.91
CA VAL A 38 -3.94 6.78 -0.45
C VAL A 38 -5.25 6.04 -0.77
N PRO A 39 -5.58 5.68 -2.03
CA PRO A 39 -6.82 4.97 -2.33
C PRO A 39 -6.85 3.58 -1.68
N LEU A 40 -5.69 2.92 -1.52
CA LEU A 40 -5.62 1.65 -0.79
C LEU A 40 -5.96 1.83 0.69
N SER A 41 -5.48 2.91 1.32
CA SER A 41 -5.82 3.24 2.71
C SER A 41 -7.31 3.58 2.87
N ILE A 42 -7.90 4.32 1.92
CA ILE A 42 -9.33 4.62 1.90
C ILE A 42 -10.15 3.32 1.74
N TYR A 43 -9.75 2.45 0.82
CA TYR A 43 -10.40 1.15 0.62
C TYR A 43 -10.35 0.29 1.89
N MET A 44 -9.18 0.21 2.53
CA MET A 44 -9.03 -0.51 3.81
C MET A 44 -9.89 0.10 4.92
N TYR A 45 -10.07 1.42 4.95
CA TYR A 45 -10.92 2.07 5.95
C TYR A 45 -12.39 1.67 5.84
N PHE A 46 -12.92 1.54 4.62
CA PHE A 46 -14.33 1.18 4.41
C PHE A 46 -14.58 -0.32 4.39
N CYS A 47 -13.73 -1.09 3.73
CA CYS A 47 -13.98 -2.53 3.51
C CYS A 47 -13.43 -3.42 4.62
N PHE A 48 -12.55 -2.91 5.49
CA PHE A 48 -11.86 -3.73 6.48
C PHE A 48 -12.31 -3.39 7.92
N PRO A 49 -13.11 -4.26 8.57
CA PRO A 49 -13.55 -4.02 9.94
C PRO A 49 -12.38 -4.20 10.92
N GLN A 50 -12.39 -3.43 12.02
CA GLN A 50 -11.34 -3.51 13.04
C GLN A 50 -11.27 -4.92 13.66
N MET A 51 -10.13 -5.58 13.50
CA MET A 51 -9.92 -6.95 13.98
C MET A 51 -9.30 -7.04 15.39
N LYS A 52 -8.90 -5.91 15.97
CA LYS A 52 -8.15 -5.89 17.24
C LYS A 52 -9.09 -6.15 18.43
N GLY A 53 -8.81 -7.19 19.21
CA GLY A 53 -9.47 -7.49 20.49
C GLY A 53 -10.87 -8.13 20.40
N ARG A 54 -11.29 -8.57 19.21
CA ARG A 54 -12.59 -9.20 18.97
C ARG A 54 -12.45 -10.73 18.92
N SER A 55 -13.49 -11.46 19.35
CA SER A 55 -13.56 -12.91 19.15
C SER A 55 -13.81 -13.25 17.67
N TYR A 56 -13.37 -14.43 17.22
CA TYR A 56 -13.53 -14.89 15.83
C TYR A 56 -15.00 -14.84 15.34
N LEU A 57 -15.96 -15.10 16.23
CA LEU A 57 -17.39 -15.07 15.92
C LEU A 57 -17.91 -13.66 15.65
N GLU A 58 -17.47 -12.67 16.43
CA GLU A 58 -17.84 -11.27 16.21
C GLU A 58 -17.21 -10.70 14.94
N LEU A 59 -15.98 -11.11 14.65
CA LEU A 59 -15.29 -10.72 13.42
C LEU A 59 -16.03 -11.21 12.18
N LYS A 60 -16.45 -12.48 12.19
CA LYS A 60 -17.23 -13.06 11.08
C LYS A 60 -18.54 -12.30 10.86
N LYS A 61 -19.26 -11.95 11.93
CA LYS A 61 -20.49 -11.15 11.82
C LYS A 61 -20.23 -9.80 11.16
N ARG A 62 -19.18 -9.08 11.56
CA ARG A 62 -18.83 -7.78 10.97
C ARG A 62 -18.40 -7.88 9.50
N PHE A 63 -17.75 -8.96 9.09
CA PHE A 63 -17.44 -9.21 7.68
C PHE A 63 -18.66 -9.63 6.86
N GLN A 64 -19.70 -10.21 7.46
CA GLN A 64 -20.94 -10.58 6.76
C GLN A 64 -21.97 -9.44 6.69
N GLU A 65 -21.87 -8.44 7.56
CA GLU A 65 -22.69 -7.21 7.57
C GLU A 65 -22.21 -6.15 6.56
N LEU A 66 -21.03 -6.36 5.96
CA LEU A 66 -20.36 -5.53 4.95
C LEU A 66 -20.73 -5.99 3.54
#